data_AF-A0A6I7NPT3-F1
#
_entry.id   AF-A0A6I7NPT3-F1
#
_cell.length_a   1.000
_cell.length_b   1.000
_cell.length_c   1.000
_cell.angle_alpha   90.00
_cell.angle_beta   90.00
_cell.angle_gamma   90.00
#
_symmetry.space_group_name_H-M   'P 1'
#
loop_
_entity.id
_entity.type
_entity.pdbx_description
1 polymer ?
#
loop_
_entity_poly.entity_id
_entity_poly.type
_entity_poly.pdbx_seq_one_letter_code
_entity_poly.pdbx_strand_id
1 'polypeptide(L)' 'MNLDRYLAWFDHVEIGVYFVDCDRKIRYFNQAAETITGFLAHDVTGTHCQDNLFNHVSEAGV' A
#
# COMPACT_ATOMS: atom_id res chain seq x y z
N MET A 1 -15.62 -13.28 -3.53
CA MET A 1 -14.89 -12.69 -2.38
C MET A 1 -15.36 -11.25 -2.25
N ASN A 2 -15.83 -10.80 -1.09
CA ASN A 2 -16.30 -9.41 -0.91
C ASN A 2 -15.10 -8.57 -0.45
N LEU A 3 -14.47 -7.84 -1.39
CA LEU A 3 -13.28 -7.04 -1.15
C LEU A 3 -13.54 -5.97 -0.08
N ASP A 4 -14.68 -5.27 -0.16
CA ASP A 4 -15.05 -4.18 0.75
C ASP A 4 -15.01 -4.61 2.22
N ARG A 5 -15.44 -5.85 2.51
CA ARG A 5 -15.38 -6.41 3.86
C ARG A 5 -13.94 -6.58 4.37
N TYR A 6 -13.01 -6.97 3.50
CA TYR A 6 -11.60 -7.08 3.89
C TYR A 6 -10.97 -5.71 4.08
N LEU A 7 -11.30 -4.72 3.25
CA LEU A 7 -10.82 -3.34 3.41
C LEU A 7 -11.23 -2.76 4.76
N ALA A 8 -12.51 -2.89 5.10
CA ALA A 8 -13.02 -2.44 6.38
C ALA A 8 -12.30 -3.12 7.57
N TRP A 9 -11.91 -4.39 7.43
CA TRP A 9 -11.10 -5.06 8.45
C TRP A 9 -9.67 -4.51 8.51
N PHE A 10 -9.03 -4.31 7.35
CA PHE A 10 -7.67 -3.76 7.26
C PHE A 10 -7.55 -2.31 7.75
N ASP A 11 -8.63 -1.53 7.74
CA ASP A 11 -8.65 -0.18 8.31
C ASP A 11 -8.50 -0.18 9.85
N HIS A 12 -8.75 -1.31 10.50
CA HIS A 12 -8.72 -1.44 11.96
C HIS A 12 -7.53 -2.24 12.48
N VAL A 13 -6.66 -2.79 11.61
CA VAL A 13 -5.46 -3.48 12.05
C VAL A 13 -4.28 -2.51 12.18
N GLU A 14 -3.49 -2.66 13.23
CA GLU A 14 -2.28 -1.86 13.47
C GLU A 14 -1.08 -2.29 12.61
N ILE A 15 -1.34 -2.96 11.48
CA ILE A 15 -0.34 -3.41 10.52
C ILE A 15 -0.52 -2.58 9.24
N GLY A 16 0.58 -2.05 8.71
CA GLY A 16 0.57 -1.34 7.44
C GLY A 16 0.19 -2.28 6.29
N VAL A 17 -0.90 -1.97 5.60
CA VAL A 17 -1.41 -2.74 4.47
C VAL A 17 -1.62 -1.82 3.27
N TYR A 18 -1.09 -2.25 2.14
CA TYR A 18 -1.44 -1.73 0.83
C TYR A 18 -1.59 -2.90 -0.14
N PHE A 19 -2.37 -2.72 -1.20
CA PHE A 19 -2.39 -3.66 -2.31
C PHE A 19 -2.42 -2.94 -3.64
N VAL A 20 -1.99 -3.68 -4.65
CA VAL A 20 -1.83 -3.20 -6.01
C VAL A 20 -2.71 -4.00 -6.97
N ASP A 21 -3.05 -3.40 -8.11
CA ASP A 21 -3.61 -4.13 -9.24
C ASP A 21 -2.53 -4.90 -10.03
N CYS A 22 -2.93 -5.57 -11.11
CA CYS A 22 -2.00 -6.34 -11.96
C CYS A 22 -0.92 -5.47 -12.63
N ASP A 23 -1.17 -4.17 -12.78
CA ASP A 23 -0.19 -3.21 -13.30
C ASP A 23 0.68 -2.61 -12.17
N ARG A 24 0.57 -3.13 -10.95
CA ARG A 24 1.25 -2.67 -9.75
C ARG A 24 0.88 -1.25 -9.32
N LYS A 25 -0.29 -0.74 -9.73
CA LYS A 25 -0.82 0.53 -9.20
C LYS A 25 -1.45 0.33 -7.85
N ILE A 26 -1.12 1.20 -6.90
CA ILE A 26 -1.65 1.16 -5.55
C ILE A 26 -3.15 1.48 -5.60
N ARG A 27 -3.98 0.57 -5.05
CA ARG A 27 -5.45 0.71 -5.02
C ARG A 27 -6.00 1.00 -3.62
N TYR A 28 -5.17 0.81 -2.61
CA TYR A 28 -5.52 0.98 -1.20
C TYR A 28 -4.26 1.14 -0.36
N PHE A 29 -4.37 1.96 0.67
CA PHE A 29 -3.33 2.26 1.63
C PHE A 29 -3.98 2.61 2.97
N ASN A 30 -3.73 1.83 4.02
CA ASN A 30 -4.39 2.03 5.30
C ASN A 30 -3.66 3.04 6.20
N GLN A 31 -4.35 3.50 7.26
CA GLN A 31 -3.81 4.48 8.22
C GLN A 31 -2.51 4.01 8.89
N ALA A 32 -2.38 2.71 9.16
CA ALA A 32 -1.17 2.14 9.72
C ALA A 32 0.02 2.23 8.75
N ALA A 33 -0.20 2.06 7.44
CA ALA A 33 0.82 2.23 6.42
C ALA A 33 1.27 3.69 6.30
N GLU A 34 0.34 4.65 6.43
CA GLU A 34 0.69 6.08 6.50
C GLU A 34 1.58 6.36 7.70
N THR A 35 1.24 5.79 8.86
CA THR A 35 1.99 5.98 10.10
C THR A 35 3.42 5.40 10.01
N ILE A 36 3.57 4.24 9.39
CA ILE A 36 4.86 3.55 9.26
C ILE A 36 5.78 4.26 8.26
N THR A 37 5.23 4.70 7.13
CA THR A 37 6.03 5.18 5.99
C THR A 37 6.15 6.70 5.92
N GLY A 38 5.21 7.43 6.51
CA GLY A 38 5.09 8.88 6.39
C GLY A 38 4.39 9.37 5.11
N PHE A 39 3.99 8.47 4.20
CA PHE A 39 3.22 8.83 3.00
C PHE A 39 1.73 8.86 3.29
N LEU A 40 1.00 9.81 2.70
CA LEU A 40 -0.45 9.85 2.79
C LEU A 40 -1.09 9.03 1.67
N ALA A 41 -2.22 8.38 1.95
CA ALA A 41 -2.95 7.55 1.02
C ALA A 41 -3.32 8.30 -0.27
N HIS A 42 -3.65 9.59 -0.18
CA HIS A 42 -3.97 10.41 -1.34
C HIS A 42 -2.76 10.76 -2.22
N ASP A 43 -1.54 10.72 -1.66
CA ASP A 43 -0.31 10.97 -2.42
C ASP A 43 0.17 9.72 -3.17
N VAL A 44 -0.15 8.53 -2.65
CA VAL A 44 0.34 7.25 -3.20
C VAL A 44 -0.70 6.46 -3.96
N THR A 45 -1.99 6.63 -3.69
CA THR A 45 -3.03 5.87 -4.39
C THR A 45 -3.06 6.26 -5.87
N GLY A 46 -3.00 5.26 -6.76
CA GLY A 46 -2.96 5.45 -8.20
C GLY A 46 -1.57 5.52 -8.83
N THR A 47 -0.50 5.63 -8.04
CA THR A 47 0.89 5.53 -8.51
C THR A 47 1.32 4.07 -8.61
N HIS A 48 2.42 3.77 -9.33
CA HIS A 48 3.00 2.43 -9.28
C HIS A 48 3.83 2.25 -8.02
N CYS A 49 3.71 1.11 -7.33
CA CYS A 49 4.43 0.88 -6.07
C CYS A 49 5.97 0.96 -6.24
N GLN A 50 6.46 0.70 -7.45
CA GLN A 50 7.88 0.78 -7.82
C GLN A 50 8.38 2.20 -8.13
N ASP A 51 7.52 3.23 -8.12
CA ASP A 51 7.90 4.61 -8.46
C ASP A 51 8.62 5.31 -7.30
N ASN A 52 9.69 4.70 -6.79
CA ASN A 52 10.56 5.24 -5.74
C ASN A 52 9.85 5.59 -4.41
N LEU A 53 8.67 5.01 -4.16
CA LEU A 53 7.89 5.26 -2.94
C LEU A 53 8.33 4.37 -1.78
N PHE A 54 8.60 3.09 -2.04
CA PHE A 54 8.86 2.11 -0.97
C PHE A 54 10.24 1.45 -1.01
N ASN A 55 11.22 2.07 -1.70
CA ASN A 55 12.57 1.53 -1.89
C ASN A 55 12.53 0.02 -2.18
N HIS A 56 11.88 -0.36 -3.28
CA HIS A 56 11.80 -1.76 -3.66
C HIS A 56 13.21 -2.32 -3.87
N VAL A 57 13.61 -3.20 -2.95
CA VAL A 57 14.88 -3.91 -3.04
C VAL A 57 14.63 -5.26 -3.72
N SER A 58 15.37 -5.51 -4.79
CA SER A 58 15.43 -6.81 -5.48
C SER A 58 16.16 -7.86 -4.64
N GLU A 59 16.13 -9.11 -5.06
CA GLU A 59 16.93 -10.20 -4.45
C GLU A 59 18.44 -9.88 -4.40
N ALA A 60 18.90 -8.98 -5.27
CA ALA A 60 20.28 -8.52 -5.34
C ALA A 60 20.61 -7.35 -4.39
N GLY A 61 19.65 -6.83 -3.63
CA GLY A 61 19.90 -5.69 -2.74
C GLY A 61 19.84 -4.30 -3.41
N VAL A 62 19.38 -4.23 -4.66
CA VAL A 62 19.21 -3.00 -5.46
C VAL A 62 17.75 -2.61 -5.54
#